data_AF-A0AA39UAY1-F1
#
_entry.id   AF-A0AA39UAY1-F1
#
_cell.length_a   1.000
_cell.length_b   1.000
_cell.length_c   1.000
_cell.angle_alpha   90.00
_cell.angle_beta   90.00
_cell.angle_gamma   90.00
#
_symmetry.space_group_name_H-M   'P 1'
#
loop_
_entity.id
_entity.type
_entity.pdbx_description
1 polymer ?
#
loop_
_entity_poly.entity_id
_entity_poly.type
_entity_poly.pdbx_seq_one_letter_code
_entity_poly.pdbx_strand_id
1 'polypeptide(L)'
;MSRRLNKPGDSDTDVQIEDTMRASTSAAGSQSTTNITRTVGVKRKRTEANQMAVEIIEISLDEDEPINKKSLTDIADLNLLVKILTKETGKAKRAQGKAERRAEHYHKSLQAMGDVVKAKEEADQLVAKYERENKECKDQLQELKATFNSMEQDAECEICKLPLWYPYLLPDCGHIFCEKCVHDWLEAVMKKHREQTNPGFLWSRPILVPLEVVRGIAWPSVEYHVALTLFNKIRKAMKGPAFSCPLCRKEVRNRPVQVFAMKSITQKLASTHGETMPVIEIPKLGGRYSHWDEFFPFHYITNRDVMQWTDYISVNLQFEIDKDKWQIAKA
;
A
#
# COMPACT_ATOMS: atom_id res chain seq x y z
N MET A 1 51.07 -13.42 31.16
CA MET A 1 50.44 -13.87 29.89
C MET A 1 49.33 -12.88 29.53
N SER A 2 49.70 -11.84 28.80
CA SER A 2 48.86 -10.69 28.49
C SER A 2 48.13 -10.91 27.16
N ARG A 3 46.80 -11.00 27.17
CA ARG A 3 45.99 -11.02 25.95
C ARG A 3 45.60 -9.59 25.58
N ARG A 4 46.07 -9.17 24.41
CA ARG A 4 45.77 -7.89 23.75
C ARG A 4 44.29 -7.83 23.37
N LEU A 5 43.66 -6.70 23.70
CA LEU A 5 42.38 -6.26 23.17
C LEU A 5 42.62 -5.70 21.75
N ASN A 6 41.93 -6.26 20.75
CA ASN A 6 41.86 -5.67 19.41
C ASN A 6 40.78 -4.59 19.41
N LYS A 7 41.16 -3.38 18.99
CA LYS A 7 40.24 -2.28 18.66
C LYS A 7 39.52 -2.59 17.34
N PRO A 8 38.22 -2.30 17.20
CA PRO A 8 37.58 -2.19 15.89
C PRO A 8 37.97 -0.86 15.26
N GLY A 9 38.33 -0.90 13.98
CA GLY A 9 38.63 0.29 13.18
C GLY A 9 37.35 0.97 12.74
N ASP A 10 37.29 2.28 12.96
CA ASP A 10 36.39 3.19 12.28
C ASP A 10 36.80 3.23 10.80
N SER A 11 35.94 2.68 9.93
CA SER A 11 35.95 2.98 8.51
C SER A 11 34.73 3.85 8.23
N ASP A 12 34.92 5.16 8.29
CA ASP A 12 34.06 6.17 7.68
C ASP A 12 34.01 5.89 6.17
N THR A 13 32.95 5.22 5.72
CA THR A 13 32.54 5.28 4.33
C THR A 13 31.47 6.35 4.20
N ASP A 14 31.93 7.57 3.94
CA ASP A 14 31.11 8.64 3.36
C ASP A 14 30.54 8.13 2.03
N VAL A 15 29.27 7.74 2.05
CA VAL A 15 28.49 7.50 0.84
C VAL A 15 28.12 8.86 0.26
N GLN A 16 29.00 9.38 -0.60
CA GLN A 16 28.63 10.44 -1.53
C GLN A 16 27.63 9.88 -2.54
N ILE A 17 26.35 10.17 -2.32
CA ILE A 17 25.31 10.00 -3.33
C ILE A 17 25.50 11.15 -4.33
N GLU A 18 26.28 10.91 -5.38
CA GLU A 18 26.32 11.79 -6.55
C GLU A 18 24.99 11.66 -7.30
N ASP A 19 24.17 12.71 -7.21
CA ASP A 19 23.00 12.95 -8.06
C ASP A 19 23.44 13.06 -9.53
N THR A 20 23.50 11.92 -10.21
CA THR A 20 23.69 11.87 -11.66
C THR A 20 22.33 12.12 -12.34
N MET A 21 21.97 13.40 -12.50
CA MET A 21 20.89 13.79 -13.42
C MET A 21 21.31 13.48 -14.86
N ARG A 22 20.98 12.27 -15.33
CA ARG A 22 21.10 11.89 -16.73
C ARG A 22 19.80 12.18 -17.45
N ALA A 23 19.84 13.24 -18.27
CA ALA A 23 18.86 13.52 -19.30
C ALA A 23 18.59 12.25 -20.13
N SER A 24 17.35 11.78 -20.08
CA SER A 24 16.82 10.77 -21.00
C SER A 24 15.65 11.40 -21.74
N THR A 25 16.00 12.06 -22.84
CA THR A 25 15.07 12.30 -23.94
C THR A 25 14.76 10.95 -24.58
N SER A 26 13.53 10.46 -24.45
CA SER A 26 12.99 9.45 -25.36
C SER A 26 11.55 9.79 -25.71
N ALA A 27 11.36 9.97 -27.01
CA ALA A 27 10.10 10.18 -27.67
C ALA A 27 9.34 8.84 -27.80
N ALA A 28 8.07 8.85 -27.40
CA ALA A 28 6.98 8.01 -27.90
C ALA A 28 5.72 8.56 -27.19
N GLY A 29 4.79 9.23 -27.87
CA GLY A 29 4.00 8.63 -28.93
C GLY A 29 2.80 7.90 -28.31
N SER A 30 1.82 8.66 -27.82
CA SER A 30 0.48 8.13 -27.57
C SER A 30 -0.54 9.21 -27.88
N GLN A 31 -1.24 8.99 -28.99
CA GLN A 31 -2.38 9.75 -29.46
C GLN A 31 -3.55 9.49 -28.50
N SER A 32 -4.16 10.55 -27.97
CA SER A 32 -5.56 10.48 -27.57
C SER A 32 -6.24 11.79 -27.88
N THR A 33 -6.97 11.74 -28.98
CA THR A 33 -7.89 12.73 -29.50
C THR A 33 -9.12 12.82 -28.60
N THR A 34 -9.41 13.99 -28.04
CA THR A 34 -10.79 14.46 -27.93
C THR A 34 -10.85 15.97 -28.15
N ASN A 35 -11.46 16.31 -29.28
CA ASN A 35 -11.85 17.66 -29.65
C ASN A 35 -12.98 18.15 -28.75
N ILE A 36 -12.79 19.29 -28.07
CA ILE A 36 -13.90 20.15 -27.65
C ILE A 36 -13.51 21.59 -28.01
N THR A 37 -13.91 21.99 -29.21
CA THR A 37 -13.94 23.38 -29.67
C THR A 37 -15.03 24.13 -28.90
N ARG A 38 -14.63 25.04 -28.01
CA ARG A 38 -15.54 26.03 -27.42
C ARG A 38 -15.11 27.41 -27.89
N THR A 39 -15.74 27.88 -28.96
CA THR A 39 -15.63 29.23 -29.50
C THR A 39 -16.29 30.22 -28.54
N VAL A 40 -15.48 30.90 -27.72
CA VAL A 40 -15.94 32.04 -26.93
C VAL A 40 -15.79 33.30 -27.79
N GLY A 41 -16.93 33.85 -28.22
CA GLY A 41 -17.03 35.05 -29.01
C GLY A 41 -16.44 36.26 -28.28
N VAL A 42 -15.39 36.83 -28.87
CA VAL A 42 -14.80 38.10 -28.47
C VAL A 42 -15.74 39.23 -28.92
N LYS A 43 -16.53 39.75 -27.98
CA LYS A 43 -17.25 41.02 -28.13
C LYS A 43 -16.23 42.15 -28.26
N ARG A 44 -16.01 42.63 -29.48
CA ARG A 44 -15.31 43.89 -29.76
C ARG A 44 -16.10 45.04 -29.16
N LYS A 45 -15.63 45.56 -28.02
CA LYS A 45 -16.11 46.80 -27.42
C LYS A 45 -15.51 47.96 -28.24
N ARG A 46 -16.35 48.58 -29.05
CA ARG A 46 -16.06 49.78 -29.84
C ARG A 46 -16.02 50.96 -28.86
N THR A 47 -14.83 51.39 -28.46
CA THR A 47 -14.66 52.63 -27.70
C THR A 47 -14.65 53.81 -28.66
N GLU A 48 -15.73 54.56 -28.53
CA GLU A 48 -16.03 55.93 -28.93
C GLU A 48 -14.82 56.82 -29.25
N ALA A 49 -14.92 57.46 -30.41
CA ALA A 49 -14.06 58.56 -30.82
C ALA A 49 -14.27 59.74 -29.87
N ASN A 50 -13.22 60.08 -29.12
CA ASN A 50 -13.16 61.32 -28.37
C ASN A 50 -12.89 62.47 -29.35
N GLN A 51 -13.97 63.16 -29.69
CA GLN A 51 -14.03 64.31 -30.57
C GLN A 51 -13.43 65.51 -29.82
N MET A 52 -12.11 65.69 -29.88
CA MET A 52 -11.47 66.90 -29.37
C MET A 52 -11.86 68.08 -30.27
N ALA A 53 -12.66 68.99 -29.71
CA ALA A 53 -12.96 70.28 -30.28
C ALA A 53 -11.66 71.03 -30.58
N VAL A 54 -11.39 71.25 -31.86
CA VAL A 54 -10.36 72.19 -32.30
C VAL A 54 -10.94 73.58 -32.10
N GLU A 55 -10.49 74.25 -31.04
CA GLU A 55 -10.72 75.66 -30.82
C GLU A 55 -9.93 76.44 -31.88
N ILE A 56 -10.62 76.86 -32.94
CA ILE A 56 -10.06 77.70 -34.01
C ILE A 56 -9.86 79.09 -33.41
N ILE A 57 -8.63 79.41 -33.04
CA ILE A 57 -8.23 80.78 -32.70
C ILE A 57 -8.17 81.54 -34.03
N GLU A 58 -9.25 82.26 -34.34
CA GLU A 58 -9.34 83.21 -35.46
C GLU A 58 -8.49 84.44 -35.09
N ILE A 59 -7.25 84.47 -35.58
CA ILE A 59 -6.37 85.64 -35.42
C ILE A 59 -6.80 86.65 -36.50
N SER A 60 -7.59 87.65 -36.12
CA SER A 60 -7.89 88.81 -36.95
C SER A 60 -6.61 89.62 -37.19
N LEU A 61 -6.06 89.52 -38.41
CA LEU A 61 -5.00 90.39 -38.89
C LEU A 61 -5.62 91.74 -39.26
N ASP A 62 -5.42 92.73 -38.40
CA ASP A 62 -5.70 94.14 -38.65
C ASP A 62 -4.39 94.92 -38.76
N GLU A 63 -4.43 95.93 -39.62
CA GLU A 63 -3.50 97.06 -39.80
C GLU A 63 -2.32 96.94 -40.78
N ASP A 64 -2.50 97.69 -41.87
CA ASP A 64 -1.60 97.99 -42.97
C ASP A 64 -0.38 98.83 -42.51
N GLU A 65 0.81 98.23 -42.49
CA GLU A 65 2.07 98.98 -42.52
C GLU A 65 2.69 99.03 -43.93
N PRO A 66 3.18 100.21 -44.36
CA PRO A 66 3.73 100.41 -45.70
C PRO A 66 5.08 99.70 -45.90
N ILE A 67 5.12 98.83 -46.92
CA ILE A 67 6.30 98.08 -47.38
C ILE A 67 7.43 99.04 -47.78
N ASN A 68 8.45 99.12 -46.92
CA ASN A 68 9.70 99.84 -47.17
C ASN A 68 10.56 99.10 -48.22
N LYS A 69 10.63 99.67 -49.43
CA LYS A 69 11.35 99.12 -50.60
C LYS A 69 12.86 99.39 -50.56
N LYS A 70 13.56 98.85 -49.57
CA LYS A 70 15.03 98.78 -49.57
C LYS A 70 15.49 97.34 -49.40
N SER A 71 15.90 96.71 -50.52
CA SER A 71 16.92 95.64 -50.63
C SER A 71 16.54 94.59 -51.69
N LEU A 72 16.84 94.88 -52.96
CA LEU A 72 16.83 93.88 -54.05
C LEU A 72 18.03 92.92 -54.00
N THR A 73 18.93 93.12 -53.03
CA THR A 73 20.02 92.20 -52.66
C THR A 73 19.53 90.99 -51.84
N ASP A 74 18.31 91.01 -51.31
CA ASP A 74 17.80 89.97 -50.39
C ASP A 74 17.26 88.69 -51.08
N ILE A 75 16.93 88.71 -52.38
CA ILE A 75 16.33 87.56 -53.07
C ILE A 75 17.35 86.41 -53.25
N ALA A 76 18.62 86.74 -53.49
CA ALA A 76 19.68 85.75 -53.60
C ALA A 76 19.93 85.05 -52.25
N ASP A 77 19.90 85.81 -51.16
CA ASP A 77 20.05 85.30 -49.79
C ASP A 77 18.85 84.43 -49.38
N LEU A 78 17.63 84.80 -49.77
CA LEU A 78 16.43 83.99 -49.55
C LEU A 78 16.53 82.61 -50.23
N ASN A 79 17.02 82.57 -51.47
CA ASN A 79 17.19 81.32 -52.22
C ASN A 79 18.28 80.43 -51.61
N LEU A 80 19.36 81.03 -51.09
CA LEU A 80 20.39 80.29 -50.34
C LEU A 80 19.82 79.71 -49.04
N LEU A 81 19.01 80.48 -48.32
CA LEU A 81 18.35 80.05 -47.09
C LEU A 81 17.39 78.87 -47.35
N VAL A 82 16.59 78.92 -48.42
CA VAL A 82 15.72 77.81 -48.82
C VAL A 82 16.53 76.55 -49.15
N LYS A 83 17.69 76.67 -49.80
CA LYS A 83 18.60 75.52 -50.04
C LYS A 83 19.16 74.94 -48.74
N ILE A 84 19.50 75.79 -47.77
CA ILE A 84 19.97 75.34 -46.46
C ILE A 84 18.83 74.63 -45.71
N LEU A 85 17.64 75.24 -45.66
CA LEU A 85 16.46 74.68 -44.99
C LEU A 85 15.99 73.37 -45.62
N THR A 86 16.05 73.22 -46.95
CA THR A 86 15.73 71.95 -47.62
C THR A 86 16.75 70.85 -47.31
N LYS A 87 18.04 71.19 -47.19
CA LYS A 87 19.08 70.26 -46.74
C LYS A 87 18.89 69.87 -45.27
N GLU A 88 18.60 70.84 -44.41
CA GLU A 88 18.33 70.62 -42.97
C GLU A 88 17.07 69.78 -42.76
N THR A 89 15.96 70.08 -43.44
CA THR A 89 14.74 69.26 -43.39
C THR A 89 14.97 67.85 -43.93
N GLY A 90 15.81 67.68 -44.95
CA GLY A 90 16.26 66.36 -45.42
C GLY A 90 17.03 65.57 -44.36
N LYS A 91 17.96 66.22 -43.65
CA LYS A 91 18.67 65.62 -42.51
C LYS A 91 17.70 65.28 -41.37
N ALA A 92 16.79 66.18 -41.04
CA ALA A 92 15.78 66.01 -40.00
C ALA A 92 14.86 64.81 -40.30
N LYS A 93 14.37 64.67 -41.55
CA LYS A 93 13.57 63.50 -41.98
C LYS A 93 14.34 62.19 -41.87
N ARG A 94 15.64 62.17 -42.22
CA ARG A 94 16.48 60.98 -42.05
C ARG A 94 16.70 60.64 -40.57
N ALA A 95 16.88 61.66 -39.73
CA ALA A 95 17.01 61.49 -38.28
C ALA A 95 15.70 60.97 -37.67
N GLN A 96 14.56 61.54 -38.06
CA GLN A 96 13.22 61.10 -37.69
C GLN A 96 12.99 59.64 -38.08
N GLY A 97 13.23 59.26 -39.34
CA GLY A 97 13.06 57.87 -39.78
C GLY A 97 13.99 56.88 -39.07
N LYS A 98 15.19 57.31 -38.63
CA LYS A 98 16.06 56.49 -37.77
C LYS A 98 15.50 56.37 -36.35
N ALA A 99 14.96 57.45 -35.79
CA ALA A 99 14.33 57.45 -34.47
C ALA A 99 13.09 56.56 -34.44
N GLU A 100 12.24 56.63 -35.47
CA GLU A 100 11.03 55.79 -35.60
C GLU A 100 11.38 54.30 -35.66
N ARG A 101 12.39 53.89 -36.44
CA ARG A 101 12.85 52.49 -36.45
C ARG A 101 13.36 52.02 -35.10
N ARG A 102 14.06 52.89 -34.36
CA ARG A 102 14.51 52.57 -32.98
C ARG A 102 13.32 52.43 -32.04
N ALA A 103 12.34 53.31 -32.13
CA ALA A 103 11.11 53.24 -31.33
C ALA A 103 10.35 51.93 -31.61
N GLU A 104 10.19 51.55 -32.88
CA GLU A 104 9.55 50.28 -33.25
C GLU A 104 10.32 49.06 -32.72
N HIS A 105 11.66 49.10 -32.80
CA HIS A 105 12.51 48.06 -32.22
C HIS A 105 12.33 47.94 -30.70
N TYR A 106 12.31 49.06 -29.97
CA TYR A 106 12.07 49.04 -28.53
C TYR A 106 10.67 48.52 -28.18
N HIS A 107 9.65 48.88 -28.96
CA HIS A 107 8.30 48.37 -28.77
C HIS A 107 8.24 46.85 -28.93
N LYS A 108 8.87 46.30 -29.99
CA LYS A 108 8.99 44.84 -30.20
C LYS A 108 9.75 44.15 -29.06
N SER A 109 10.82 44.77 -28.58
CA SER A 109 11.59 44.25 -27.44
C SER A 109 10.76 44.21 -26.15
N LEU A 110 9.97 45.25 -25.86
CA LEU A 110 9.10 45.29 -24.69
C LEU A 110 7.98 44.26 -24.78
N GLN A 111 7.41 44.05 -25.97
CA GLN A 111 6.43 43.01 -26.20
C GLN A 111 7.01 41.62 -25.93
N ALA A 112 8.21 41.33 -26.47
CA ALA A 112 8.90 40.06 -26.23
C ALA A 112 9.23 39.85 -24.74
N MET A 113 9.65 40.90 -24.02
CA MET A 113 9.84 40.81 -22.57
C MET A 113 8.53 40.54 -21.83
N GLY A 114 7.42 41.12 -22.26
CA GLY A 114 6.10 40.86 -21.70
C GLY A 114 5.68 39.39 -21.86
N ASP A 115 5.96 38.79 -23.02
CA ASP A 115 5.66 37.38 -23.25
C ASP A 115 6.54 36.45 -22.42
N VAL A 116 7.81 36.81 -22.20
CA VAL A 116 8.72 36.09 -21.29
C VAL A 116 8.23 36.14 -19.84
N VAL A 117 7.74 37.30 -19.38
CA VAL A 117 7.18 37.43 -18.01
C VAL A 117 5.95 36.54 -17.85
N LYS A 118 5.02 36.53 -18.81
CA LYS A 118 3.84 35.64 -18.77
C LYS A 118 4.23 34.17 -18.75
N ALA A 119 5.15 33.76 -19.62
CA ALA A 119 5.63 32.37 -19.66
C ALA A 119 6.29 31.96 -18.33
N LYS A 120 7.00 32.89 -17.67
CA LYS A 120 7.57 32.66 -16.34
C LYS A 120 6.47 32.50 -15.28
N GLU A 121 5.47 33.37 -15.26
CA GLU A 121 4.35 33.28 -14.31
C GLU A 121 3.58 31.95 -14.47
N GLU A 122 3.36 31.50 -15.72
CA GLU A 122 2.74 30.21 -16.00
C GLU A 122 3.62 29.04 -15.52
N ALA A 123 4.93 29.11 -15.72
CA ALA A 123 5.87 28.11 -15.21
C ALA A 123 5.87 28.06 -13.68
N ASP A 124 5.89 29.21 -13.01
CA ASP A 124 5.85 29.31 -11.54
C ASP A 124 4.52 28.73 -10.98
N GLN A 125 3.39 28.97 -11.65
CA GLN A 125 2.11 28.36 -11.29
C GLN A 125 2.10 26.84 -11.45
N LEU A 126 2.73 26.31 -12.51
CA LEU A 126 2.86 24.87 -12.72
C LEU A 126 3.77 24.22 -11.68
N VAL A 127 4.90 24.85 -11.33
CA VAL A 127 5.78 24.38 -10.25
C VAL A 127 5.01 24.32 -8.93
N ALA A 128 4.31 25.39 -8.55
CA ALA A 128 3.51 25.42 -7.34
C ALA A 128 2.36 24.38 -7.34
N LYS A 129 1.84 24.00 -8.52
CA LYS A 129 0.87 22.92 -8.66
C LYS A 129 1.53 21.56 -8.39
N TYR A 130 2.64 21.26 -9.05
CA TYR A 130 3.33 19.97 -8.89
C TYR A 130 3.92 19.79 -7.48
N GLU A 131 4.38 20.86 -6.84
CA GLU A 131 4.83 20.81 -5.44
C GLU A 131 3.71 20.40 -4.49
N ARG A 132 2.48 20.87 -4.72
CA ARG A 132 1.31 20.46 -3.94
C ARG A 132 0.95 18.99 -4.16
N GLU A 133 0.90 18.54 -5.41
CA GLU A 133 0.62 17.14 -5.75
C GLU A 133 1.70 16.20 -5.20
N ASN A 134 2.97 16.60 -5.28
CA ASN A 134 4.08 15.84 -4.68
C ASN A 134 3.99 15.77 -3.16
N LYS A 135 3.57 16.86 -2.50
CA LYS A 135 3.35 16.85 -1.06
C LYS A 135 2.22 15.90 -0.68
N GLU A 136 1.08 15.97 -1.36
CA GLU A 136 -0.06 15.08 -1.10
C GLU A 136 0.31 13.60 -1.30
N CYS A 137 1.03 13.27 -2.37
CA CYS A 137 1.50 11.92 -2.63
C CYS A 137 2.48 11.41 -1.55
N LYS A 138 3.36 12.29 -1.04
CA LYS A 138 4.26 11.96 0.09
C LYS A 138 3.48 11.69 1.38
N ASP A 139 2.48 12.50 1.67
CA ASP A 139 1.63 12.34 2.86
C ASP A 139 0.85 11.02 2.79
N GLN A 140 0.26 10.69 1.63
CA GLN A 140 -0.41 9.40 1.38
C GLN A 140 0.55 8.21 1.52
N LEU A 141 1.77 8.32 0.99
CA LEU A 141 2.78 7.27 1.13
C LEU A 141 3.16 7.04 2.59
N GLN A 142 3.24 8.11 3.39
CA GLN A 142 3.54 8.01 4.82
C GLN A 142 2.40 7.32 5.58
N GLU A 143 1.15 7.62 5.26
CA GLU A 143 -0.03 6.97 5.83
C GLU A 143 -0.09 5.47 5.48
N LEU A 144 0.17 5.13 4.21
CA LEU A 144 0.25 3.74 3.76
C LEU A 144 1.37 2.97 4.46
N LYS A 145 2.55 3.59 4.64
CA LYS A 145 3.66 2.99 5.40
C LYS A 145 3.28 2.73 6.86
N ALA A 146 2.58 3.66 7.52
CA ALA A 146 2.12 3.46 8.89
C ALA A 146 1.12 2.29 9.00
N THR A 147 0.18 2.21 8.06
CA THR A 147 -0.80 1.11 7.99
C THR A 147 -0.10 -0.23 7.75
N PHE A 148 0.88 -0.26 6.84
CA PHE A 148 1.65 -1.44 6.52
C PHE A 148 2.44 -1.96 7.72
N ASN A 149 3.12 -1.08 8.47
CA ASN A 149 3.85 -1.44 9.69
C ASN A 149 2.92 -2.02 10.77
N SER A 150 1.67 -1.53 10.88
CA SER A 150 0.69 -2.10 11.80
C SER A 150 0.30 -3.53 11.39
N MET A 151 0.09 -3.77 10.10
CA MET A 151 -0.25 -5.10 9.59
C MET A 151 0.87 -6.11 9.79
N GLU A 152 2.14 -5.69 9.73
CA GLU A 152 3.28 -6.56 10.05
C GLU A 152 3.24 -7.04 11.49
N GLN A 153 3.01 -6.13 12.44
CA GLN A 153 2.91 -6.49 13.85
C GLN A 153 1.76 -7.47 14.09
N ASP A 154 0.61 -7.27 13.42
CA ASP A 154 -0.54 -8.17 13.51
C ASP A 154 -0.28 -9.56 12.86
N ALA A 155 0.71 -9.64 11.97
CA ALA A 155 1.13 -10.87 11.29
C ALA A 155 2.29 -11.58 12.00
N GLU A 156 2.69 -11.13 13.19
CA GLU A 156 3.73 -11.75 14.01
C GLU A 156 3.15 -12.67 15.10
N CYS A 157 3.90 -13.72 15.43
CA CYS A 157 3.54 -14.60 16.54
C CYS A 157 3.85 -13.92 17.88
N GLU A 158 2.86 -13.83 18.77
CA GLU A 158 3.05 -13.22 20.09
C GLU A 158 4.09 -13.90 20.99
N ILE A 159 4.47 -15.15 20.68
CA ILE A 159 5.44 -15.93 21.46
C ILE A 159 6.86 -15.78 20.92
N CYS A 160 7.07 -16.00 19.62
CA CYS A 160 8.41 -15.94 19.03
C CYS A 160 8.74 -14.62 18.31
N LYS A 161 7.75 -13.74 18.13
CA LYS A 161 7.87 -12.46 17.39
C LYS A 161 8.41 -12.64 15.96
N LEU A 162 8.07 -13.77 15.34
CA LEU A 162 8.38 -14.08 13.95
C LEU A 162 7.10 -14.07 13.10
N PRO A 163 7.21 -13.86 11.77
CA PRO A 163 6.08 -13.93 10.87
C PRO A 163 5.28 -15.24 10.99
N LEU A 164 3.97 -15.13 11.00
CA LEU A 164 3.02 -16.24 11.12
C LEU A 164 2.91 -17.04 9.81
N TRP A 165 3.93 -17.82 9.45
CA TRP A 165 3.93 -18.64 8.23
C TRP A 165 2.85 -19.74 8.22
N TYR A 166 2.59 -20.31 9.39
CA TYR A 166 1.58 -21.34 9.62
C TYR A 166 0.78 -20.92 10.86
N PRO A 167 -0.18 -19.98 10.72
CA PRO A 167 -0.95 -19.45 11.84
C PRO A 167 -2.04 -20.44 12.26
N TYR A 168 -2.12 -20.71 13.56
CA TYR A 168 -3.18 -21.51 14.18
C TYR A 168 -3.92 -20.70 15.24
N LEU A 169 -5.24 -20.68 15.11
CA LEU A 169 -6.20 -20.09 16.03
C LEU A 169 -6.56 -21.10 17.12
N LEU A 170 -6.59 -20.65 18.38
CA LEU A 170 -7.20 -21.40 19.48
C LEU A 170 -8.71 -21.07 19.55
N PRO A 171 -9.63 -21.99 19.18
CA PRO A 171 -11.05 -21.66 19.01
C PRO A 171 -11.72 -21.14 20.28
N ASP A 172 -11.25 -21.59 21.45
CA ASP A 172 -11.84 -21.23 22.73
C ASP A 172 -11.58 -19.77 23.13
N CYS A 173 -10.52 -19.14 22.63
CA CYS A 173 -10.09 -17.79 23.04
C CYS A 173 -9.78 -16.82 21.89
N GLY A 174 -9.65 -17.29 20.65
CA GLY A 174 -9.40 -16.43 19.49
C GLY A 174 -7.94 -16.01 19.28
N HIS A 175 -7.00 -16.40 20.15
CA HIS A 175 -5.59 -16.06 19.96
C HIS A 175 -4.94 -16.89 18.84
N ILE A 176 -4.06 -16.26 18.07
CA ILE A 176 -3.35 -16.84 16.93
C ILE A 176 -1.86 -16.93 17.25
N PHE A 177 -1.24 -18.03 16.87
CA PHE A 177 0.20 -18.27 17.05
C PHE A 177 0.73 -19.06 15.85
N CYS A 178 2.06 -19.15 15.70
CA CYS A 178 2.62 -20.09 14.72
C CYS A 178 2.49 -21.55 15.23
N GLU A 179 2.42 -22.48 14.28
CA GLU A 179 2.31 -23.94 14.53
C GLU A 179 3.25 -24.41 15.64
N LYS A 180 4.54 -24.11 15.48
CA LYS A 180 5.60 -24.51 16.40
C LYS A 180 5.34 -24.00 17.81
N CYS A 181 4.98 -22.73 17.97
CA CYS A 181 4.75 -22.16 19.29
C CYS A 181 3.54 -22.75 20.02
N VAL A 182 2.46 -23.06 19.30
CA VAL A 182 1.31 -23.76 19.90
C VAL A 182 1.71 -25.19 20.26
N HIS A 183 2.38 -25.89 19.36
CA HIS A 183 2.80 -27.27 19.55
C HIS A 183 3.70 -27.41 20.78
N ASP A 184 4.81 -26.65 20.82
CA ASP A 184 5.79 -26.68 21.92
C ASP A 184 5.12 -26.37 23.26
N TRP A 185 4.15 -25.44 23.27
CA TRP A 185 3.39 -25.12 24.48
C TRP A 185 2.51 -26.28 24.96
N LEU A 186 1.75 -26.90 24.06
CA LEU A 186 0.90 -28.05 24.40
C LEU A 186 1.73 -29.26 24.83
N GLU A 187 2.86 -29.49 24.18
CA GLU A 187 3.82 -30.55 24.53
C GLU A 187 4.39 -30.32 25.94
N ALA A 188 4.79 -29.09 26.27
CA ALA A 188 5.27 -28.76 27.61
C ALA A 188 4.21 -29.02 28.69
N VAL A 189 2.95 -28.65 28.43
CA VAL A 189 1.83 -28.93 29.34
C VAL A 189 1.62 -30.44 29.51
N MET A 190 1.67 -31.20 28.41
CA MET A 190 1.52 -32.65 28.45
C MET A 190 2.66 -33.33 29.21
N LYS A 191 3.91 -32.93 28.95
CA LYS A 191 5.08 -33.43 29.67
C LYS A 191 4.96 -33.19 31.17
N LYS A 192 4.60 -31.95 31.57
CA LYS A 192 4.36 -31.60 32.97
C LYS A 192 3.26 -32.47 33.61
N HIS A 193 2.17 -32.72 32.88
CA HIS A 193 1.08 -33.57 33.38
C HIS A 193 1.54 -35.01 33.63
N ARG A 194 2.29 -35.60 32.69
CA ARG A 194 2.87 -36.95 32.83
C ARG A 194 3.81 -37.02 34.03
N GLU A 195 4.69 -36.05 34.20
CA GLU A 195 5.68 -36.05 35.27
C GLU A 195 5.06 -35.82 36.65
N GLN A 196 4.06 -34.94 36.77
CA GLN A 196 3.60 -34.45 38.07
C GLN A 196 2.29 -35.08 38.54
N THR A 197 1.34 -35.33 37.64
CA THR A 197 -0.04 -35.72 38.02
C THR A 197 -0.32 -37.18 37.72
N ASN A 198 0.22 -37.72 36.63
CA ASN A 198 -0.10 -39.08 36.21
C ASN A 198 1.05 -39.74 35.41
N PRO A 199 2.07 -40.32 36.08
CA PRO A 199 3.21 -40.98 35.42
C PRO A 199 2.83 -42.16 34.52
N GLY A 200 1.67 -42.79 34.75
CA GLY A 200 1.14 -43.87 33.92
C GLY A 200 0.28 -43.39 32.74
N PHE A 201 0.15 -42.08 32.55
CA PHE A 201 -0.66 -41.52 31.48
C PHE A 201 -0.01 -41.74 30.12
N LEU A 202 -0.58 -42.68 29.37
CA LEU A 202 -0.23 -42.97 27.99
C LEU A 202 -1.41 -42.59 27.10
N TRP A 203 -1.26 -41.52 26.34
CA TRP A 203 -2.30 -41.05 25.43
C TRP A 203 -2.57 -42.02 24.28
N SER A 204 -1.55 -42.78 23.90
CA SER A 204 -1.63 -43.87 22.92
C SER A 204 -2.31 -45.13 23.45
N ARG A 205 -2.63 -45.21 24.75
CA ARG A 205 -3.42 -46.34 25.25
C ARG A 205 -4.88 -46.10 24.86
N PRO A 206 -5.49 -46.99 24.05
CA PRO A 206 -6.91 -46.89 23.76
C PRO A 206 -7.66 -46.87 25.09
N ILE A 207 -8.63 -45.96 25.21
CA ILE A 207 -9.53 -46.00 26.35
C ILE A 207 -10.23 -47.35 26.30
N LEU A 208 -10.03 -48.17 27.33
CA LEU A 208 -10.87 -49.34 27.55
C LEU A 208 -12.24 -48.83 28.00
N VAL A 209 -13.06 -48.48 27.01
CA VAL A 209 -14.48 -48.22 27.23
C VAL A 209 -15.12 -49.59 27.45
N PRO A 210 -15.83 -49.82 28.58
CA PRO A 210 -16.51 -51.09 28.82
C PRO A 210 -17.37 -51.46 27.62
N LEU A 211 -17.33 -52.74 27.23
CA LEU A 211 -17.98 -53.22 26.01
C LEU A 211 -19.48 -52.89 25.99
N GLU A 212 -20.11 -52.85 27.16
CA GLU A 212 -21.52 -52.49 27.36
C GLU A 212 -21.80 -51.05 26.94
N VAL A 213 -20.87 -50.14 27.23
CA VAL A 213 -20.97 -48.73 26.83
C VAL A 213 -20.79 -48.58 25.32
N VAL A 214 -19.80 -49.28 24.75
CA VAL A 214 -19.57 -49.28 23.30
C VAL A 214 -20.77 -49.83 22.56
N ARG A 215 -21.30 -50.98 23.03
CA ARG A 215 -22.54 -51.58 22.49
C ARG A 215 -23.69 -50.60 22.60
N GLY A 216 -23.92 -50.01 23.78
CA GLY A 216 -24.95 -49.00 24.00
C GLY A 216 -24.90 -47.87 23.00
N ILE A 217 -23.74 -47.24 22.79
CA ILE A 217 -23.57 -46.14 21.83
C ILE A 217 -23.78 -46.59 20.38
N ALA A 218 -23.45 -47.84 20.06
CA ALA A 218 -23.62 -48.39 18.71
C ALA A 218 -25.07 -48.79 18.37
N TRP A 219 -26.01 -48.77 19.34
CA TRP A 219 -27.42 -49.04 19.05
C TRP A 219 -28.05 -47.88 18.28
N PRO A 220 -28.72 -48.12 17.13
CA PRO A 220 -29.38 -47.07 16.34
C PRO A 220 -30.44 -46.26 17.10
N SER A 221 -30.93 -46.79 18.22
CA SER A 221 -31.96 -46.19 19.07
C SER A 221 -31.41 -45.28 20.16
N VAL A 222 -30.09 -45.25 20.38
CA VAL A 222 -29.53 -44.34 21.39
C VAL A 222 -29.54 -42.93 20.84
N GLU A 223 -30.29 -42.07 21.52
CA GLU A 223 -30.32 -40.66 21.18
C GLU A 223 -28.92 -40.06 21.32
N TYR A 224 -28.54 -39.28 20.31
CA TYR A 224 -27.25 -38.60 20.20
C TYR A 224 -26.82 -37.88 21.49
N HIS A 225 -27.79 -37.27 22.19
CA HIS A 225 -27.53 -36.53 23.43
C HIS A 225 -27.01 -37.45 24.57
N VAL A 226 -27.45 -38.71 24.61
CA VAL A 226 -27.01 -39.70 25.62
C VAL A 226 -25.57 -40.11 25.34
N ALA A 227 -25.25 -40.44 24.08
CA ALA A 227 -23.89 -40.76 23.66
C ALA A 227 -22.93 -39.61 23.97
N LEU A 228 -23.31 -38.37 23.64
CA LEU A 228 -22.52 -37.17 23.93
C LEU A 228 -22.30 -36.97 25.44
N THR A 229 -23.34 -37.19 26.25
CA THR A 229 -23.25 -37.10 27.72
C THR A 229 -22.28 -38.14 28.30
N LEU A 230 -22.33 -39.37 27.80
CA LEU A 230 -21.45 -40.45 28.24
C LEU A 230 -20.00 -40.20 27.82
N PHE A 231 -19.77 -39.75 26.59
CA PHE A 231 -18.45 -39.31 26.13
C PHE A 231 -17.88 -38.19 27.02
N ASN A 232 -18.70 -37.20 27.37
CA ASN A 232 -18.27 -36.13 28.28
C ASN A 232 -17.93 -36.65 29.68
N LYS A 233 -18.65 -37.66 30.19
CA LYS A 233 -18.33 -38.30 31.47
C LYS A 233 -17.00 -39.07 31.41
N ILE A 234 -16.78 -39.85 30.35
CA ILE A 234 -15.51 -40.57 30.12
C ILE A 234 -14.36 -39.57 30.01
N ARG A 235 -14.53 -38.49 29.24
CA ARG A 235 -13.53 -37.42 29.10
C ARG A 235 -13.18 -36.77 30.45
N LYS A 236 -14.18 -36.47 31.28
CA LYS A 236 -13.96 -35.93 32.64
C LYS A 236 -13.25 -36.93 33.55
N ALA A 237 -13.57 -38.21 33.44
CA ALA A 237 -12.97 -39.27 34.27
C ALA A 237 -11.49 -39.50 33.94
N MET A 238 -11.08 -39.30 32.68
CA MET A 238 -9.70 -39.52 32.24
C MET A 238 -8.66 -38.56 32.80
N LYS A 239 -9.06 -37.48 33.51
CA LYS A 239 -8.16 -36.48 34.11
C LYS A 239 -6.98 -36.10 33.21
N GLY A 240 -7.25 -35.83 31.93
CA GLY A 240 -6.21 -35.44 30.98
C GLY A 240 -5.56 -34.09 31.30
N PRO A 241 -4.47 -33.72 30.60
CA PRO A 241 -3.84 -32.43 30.77
C PRO A 241 -4.84 -31.29 30.50
N ALA A 242 -4.87 -30.30 31.39
CA ALA A 242 -5.62 -29.07 31.21
C ALA A 242 -4.80 -28.10 30.36
N PHE A 243 -4.97 -28.16 29.04
CA PHE A 243 -4.32 -27.22 28.12
C PHE A 243 -4.87 -25.81 28.33
N SER A 244 -4.01 -24.80 28.20
CA SER A 244 -4.37 -23.40 28.36
C SER A 244 -3.72 -22.55 27.27
N CYS A 245 -4.31 -21.40 26.96
CA CYS A 245 -3.72 -20.44 26.03
C CYS A 245 -2.46 -19.82 26.65
N PRO A 246 -1.33 -19.71 25.91
CA PRO A 246 -0.12 -19.07 26.40
C PRO A 246 -0.32 -17.61 26.85
N LEU A 247 -1.22 -16.88 26.18
CA LEU A 247 -1.49 -15.46 26.45
C LEU A 247 -2.52 -15.27 27.56
N CYS A 248 -3.77 -15.68 27.32
CA CYS A 248 -4.87 -15.39 28.25
C CYS A 248 -5.12 -16.47 29.29
N ARG A 249 -4.36 -17.59 29.28
CA ARG A 249 -4.52 -18.76 30.17
C ARG A 249 -5.88 -19.44 30.13
N LYS A 250 -6.79 -19.03 29.23
CA LYS A 250 -8.08 -19.69 29.02
C LYS A 250 -7.87 -21.15 28.63
N GLU A 251 -8.69 -22.03 29.18
CA GLU A 251 -8.64 -23.46 28.88
C GLU A 251 -8.85 -23.71 27.38
N VAL A 252 -7.96 -24.50 26.78
CA VAL A 252 -8.02 -24.91 25.37
C VAL A 252 -8.59 -26.31 25.34
N ARG A 253 -9.86 -26.39 24.96
CA ARG A 253 -10.56 -27.65 24.86
C ARG A 253 -10.49 -28.19 23.45
N ASN A 254 -10.48 -27.30 22.46
CA ASN A 254 -10.58 -27.60 21.03
C ASN A 254 -9.22 -27.58 20.31
N ARG A 255 -9.12 -28.37 19.24
CA ARG A 255 -7.91 -28.40 18.41
C ARG A 255 -7.63 -27.01 17.80
N PRO A 256 -6.36 -26.60 17.69
CA PRO A 256 -6.00 -25.41 16.93
C PRO A 256 -6.47 -25.52 15.48
N VAL A 257 -6.93 -24.41 14.91
CA VAL A 257 -7.44 -24.34 13.52
C VAL A 257 -6.55 -23.42 12.71
N GLN A 258 -6.07 -23.89 11.56
CA GLN A 258 -5.23 -23.07 10.70
C GLN A 258 -6.02 -21.89 10.11
N VAL A 259 -5.45 -20.68 10.16
CA VAL A 259 -6.07 -19.45 9.67
C VAL A 259 -5.53 -19.10 8.30
N PHE A 260 -6.12 -19.65 7.23
CA PHE A 260 -5.63 -19.46 5.86
C PHE A 260 -5.59 -17.99 5.41
N ALA A 261 -6.55 -17.17 5.86
CA ALA A 261 -6.54 -15.73 5.56
C ALA A 261 -5.29 -15.04 6.11
N MET A 262 -4.91 -15.33 7.36
CA MET A 262 -3.70 -14.79 7.97
C MET A 262 -2.45 -15.31 7.25
N LYS A 263 -2.44 -16.59 6.86
CA LYS A 263 -1.34 -17.15 6.05
C LYS A 263 -1.12 -16.37 4.75
N SER A 264 -2.20 -16.04 4.02
CA SER A 264 -2.10 -15.24 2.80
C SER A 264 -1.61 -13.82 3.04
N ILE A 265 -1.96 -13.20 4.18
CA ILE A 265 -1.47 -11.87 4.57
C ILE A 265 0.03 -11.94 4.85
N THR A 266 0.48 -12.86 5.72
CA THR A 266 1.89 -13.05 6.05
C THR A 266 2.73 -13.31 4.79
N GLN A 267 2.24 -14.14 3.87
CA GLN A 267 2.96 -14.42 2.62
C GLN A 267 3.14 -13.18 1.74
N LYS A 268 2.13 -12.31 1.64
CA LYS A 268 2.23 -11.06 0.89
C LYS A 268 3.22 -10.08 1.54
N LEU A 269 3.17 -9.95 2.86
CA LEU A 269 4.10 -9.12 3.64
C LEU A 269 5.54 -9.63 3.53
N ALA A 270 5.74 -10.94 3.62
CA ALA A 270 7.06 -11.51 3.46
C ALA A 270 7.61 -11.33 2.04
N SER A 271 6.74 -11.43 1.02
CA SER A 271 7.12 -11.19 -0.38
C SER A 271 7.62 -9.77 -0.61
N THR A 272 7.07 -8.77 0.08
CA THR A 272 7.56 -7.38 -0.02
C THR A 272 8.93 -7.18 0.62
N HIS A 273 9.33 -8.06 1.55
CA HIS A 273 10.69 -8.11 2.12
C HIS A 273 11.67 -8.99 1.36
N GLY A 274 11.22 -9.65 0.27
CA GLY A 274 12.02 -10.65 -0.42
C GLY A 274 12.22 -11.94 0.37
N GLU A 275 11.44 -12.17 1.43
CA GLU A 275 11.45 -13.42 2.19
C GLU A 275 10.62 -14.48 1.49
N THR A 276 11.07 -15.73 1.57
CA THR A 276 10.35 -16.89 1.03
C THR A 276 9.81 -17.76 2.15
N MET A 277 8.65 -18.37 1.91
CA MET A 277 8.02 -19.24 2.89
C MET A 277 8.95 -20.41 3.24
N PRO A 278 9.20 -20.70 4.53
CA PRO A 278 10.02 -21.83 4.91
C PRO A 278 9.35 -23.12 4.43
N VAL A 279 10.12 -23.93 3.72
CA VAL A 279 9.72 -25.28 3.30
C VAL A 279 9.68 -26.12 4.57
N ILE A 280 8.48 -26.33 5.11
CA ILE A 280 8.29 -27.31 6.16
C ILE A 280 8.21 -28.66 5.47
N GLU A 281 9.20 -29.52 5.72
CA GLU A 281 9.10 -30.93 5.43
C GLU A 281 8.03 -31.52 6.35
N ILE A 282 6.77 -31.47 5.90
CA ILE A 282 5.70 -32.19 6.59
C ILE A 282 6.03 -33.67 6.39
N PRO A 283 6.33 -34.43 7.46
CA PRO A 283 6.55 -35.86 7.34
C PRO A 283 5.31 -36.43 6.66
N LYS A 284 5.48 -37.11 5.54
CA LYS A 284 4.41 -37.85 4.87
C LYS A 284 4.05 -39.05 5.74
N LEU A 285 3.45 -38.80 6.90
CA LEU A 285 2.79 -39.81 7.70
C LEU A 285 1.65 -40.32 6.82
N GLY A 286 1.78 -41.55 6.33
CA GLY A 286 0.85 -42.19 5.39
C GLY A 286 -0.53 -42.49 5.95
N GLY A 287 -1.06 -41.65 6.85
CA GLY A 287 -2.36 -41.77 7.48
C GLY A 287 -3.05 -40.42 7.63
N ARG A 288 -4.37 -40.43 7.82
CA ARG A 288 -5.21 -39.23 8.02
C ARG A 288 -4.99 -38.52 9.37
N TYR A 289 -3.89 -38.82 10.06
CA TYR A 289 -3.63 -38.29 11.39
C TYR A 289 -3.04 -36.88 11.29
N SER A 290 -3.70 -35.93 11.95
CA SER A 290 -3.13 -34.61 12.17
C SER A 290 -2.15 -34.68 13.33
N HIS A 291 -1.05 -33.92 13.30
CA HIS A 291 -0.12 -33.83 14.43
C HIS A 291 -0.80 -33.28 15.70
N TRP A 292 -1.95 -32.61 15.57
CA TRP A 292 -2.75 -32.17 16.73
C TRP A 292 -3.46 -33.33 17.45
N ASP A 293 -3.58 -34.50 16.82
CA ASP A 293 -4.31 -35.66 17.36
C ASP A 293 -3.61 -36.20 18.63
N GLU A 294 -2.31 -35.96 18.75
CA GLU A 294 -1.53 -36.25 19.96
C GLU A 294 -1.99 -35.44 21.18
N PHE A 295 -2.61 -34.27 20.98
CA PHE A 295 -3.13 -33.44 22.06
C PHE A 295 -4.66 -33.54 22.18
N PHE A 296 -5.35 -33.85 21.06
CA PHE A 296 -6.81 -33.77 20.94
C PHE A 296 -7.44 -34.98 20.21
N PRO A 297 -7.33 -36.21 20.75
CA PRO A 297 -7.66 -37.45 20.06
C PRO A 297 -9.18 -37.69 19.96
N PHE A 298 -10.00 -36.99 20.76
CA PHE A 298 -11.45 -37.20 20.82
C PHE A 298 -12.25 -36.17 20.01
N HIS A 299 -11.60 -35.29 19.24
CA HIS A 299 -12.31 -34.24 18.50
C HIS A 299 -12.76 -34.62 17.09
N TYR A 300 -12.43 -35.83 16.65
CA TYR A 300 -12.99 -36.44 15.43
C TYR A 300 -14.15 -37.36 15.76
N ILE A 301 -15.02 -36.97 16.68
CA ILE A 301 -16.38 -37.49 16.62
C ILE A 301 -17.23 -36.38 16.00
N THR A 302 -16.90 -36.03 14.76
CA THR A 302 -17.86 -35.31 13.93
C THR A 302 -19.01 -36.28 13.60
N ASN A 303 -20.21 -35.80 13.24
CA ASN A 303 -21.32 -36.68 12.85
C ASN A 303 -20.92 -37.71 11.77
N ARG A 304 -19.92 -37.40 10.94
CA ARG A 304 -19.36 -38.30 9.93
C ARG A 304 -18.54 -39.44 10.54
N ASP A 305 -17.80 -39.15 11.60
CA ASP A 305 -16.96 -40.13 12.27
C ASP A 305 -17.75 -40.98 13.26
N VAL A 306 -18.83 -40.47 13.88
CA VAL A 306 -19.78 -41.33 14.63
C VAL A 306 -20.27 -42.47 13.74
N MET A 307 -20.66 -42.16 12.50
CA MET A 307 -21.14 -43.17 11.54
C MET A 307 -20.03 -44.14 11.11
N GLN A 308 -18.80 -43.66 10.89
CA GLN A 308 -17.68 -44.56 10.57
C GLN A 308 -17.21 -45.38 11.77
N TRP A 309 -17.36 -44.87 12.99
CA TRP A 309 -17.06 -45.58 14.23
C TRP A 309 -18.12 -46.66 14.49
N THR A 310 -19.40 -46.39 14.21
CA THR A 310 -20.44 -47.43 14.22
C THR A 310 -20.21 -48.48 13.13
N ASP A 311 -19.69 -48.11 11.94
CA ASP A 311 -19.33 -49.08 10.90
C ASP A 311 -18.12 -49.94 11.31
N TYR A 312 -17.06 -49.32 11.87
CA TYR A 312 -15.87 -50.03 12.36
C TYR A 312 -16.18 -50.96 13.54
N ILE A 313 -17.05 -50.53 14.45
CA ILE A 313 -17.54 -51.36 15.55
C ILE A 313 -18.44 -52.47 15.02
N SER A 314 -19.35 -52.19 14.09
CA SER A 314 -20.23 -53.20 13.49
C SER A 314 -19.43 -54.31 12.81
N VAL A 315 -18.37 -53.97 12.08
CA VAL A 315 -17.49 -54.96 11.42
C VAL A 315 -16.71 -55.80 12.43
N ASN A 316 -16.14 -55.20 13.48
CA ASN A 316 -15.37 -55.96 14.48
C ASN A 316 -16.23 -56.77 15.45
N LEU A 317 -17.41 -56.25 15.84
CA LEU A 317 -18.35 -56.97 16.71
C LEU A 317 -18.95 -58.19 15.97
N GLN A 318 -19.20 -58.07 14.67
CA GLN A 318 -19.63 -59.18 13.82
C GLN A 318 -18.56 -60.29 13.76
N PHE A 319 -17.27 -59.90 13.67
CA PHE A 319 -16.14 -60.84 13.69
C PHE A 319 -16.00 -61.64 14.99
N GLU A 320 -16.28 -61.03 16.15
CA GLU A 320 -16.29 -61.74 17.44
C GLU A 320 -17.49 -62.68 17.59
N ILE A 321 -18.68 -62.25 17.17
CA ILE A 321 -19.89 -63.09 17.18
C ILE A 321 -19.70 -64.32 16.27
N ASP A 322 -19.05 -64.16 15.12
CA ASP A 322 -18.79 -65.26 14.19
C ASP A 322 -17.66 -66.18 14.69
N LYS A 323 -16.71 -65.69 15.50
CA LYS A 323 -15.73 -66.52 16.22
C LYS A 323 -16.40 -67.44 17.25
N ASP A 324 -17.35 -66.92 18.03
CA ASP A 324 -18.07 -67.71 19.02
C ASP A 324 -19.00 -68.75 18.35
N LYS A 325 -19.65 -68.39 17.24
CA LYS A 325 -20.42 -69.34 16.43
C LYS A 325 -19.52 -70.44 15.82
N TRP A 326 -18.31 -70.10 15.40
CA TRP A 326 -17.35 -71.09 14.88
C TRP A 326 -16.83 -72.03 15.97
N GLN A 327 -16.63 -71.55 17.20
CA GLN A 327 -16.29 -72.40 18.35
C GLN A 327 -17.43 -73.35 18.73
N ILE A 328 -18.69 -72.88 18.69
CA ILE A 328 -19.87 -73.71 18.96
C ILE A 328 -20.11 -74.75 17.85
N ALA A 329 -19.88 -74.41 16.58
CA ALA A 329 -20.01 -75.36 15.47
C ALA A 329 -18.92 -76.45 15.43
N LYS A 330 -17.86 -76.29 16.23
CA LYS A 330 -16.71 -77.21 16.31
C LYS A 330 -16.77 -78.14 17.53
N ALA A 331 -17.69 -77.88 18.47
CA ALA A 331 -17.98 -78.70 19.65
C ALA A 331 -19.12 -79.67 19.36
#